data_AF-A0A8C4THF3-F1
#
_entry.id   AF-A0A8C4THF3-F1
#
_cell.length_a   1.000
_cell.length_b   1.000
_cell.length_c   1.000
_cell.angle_alpha   90.00
_cell.angle_beta   90.00
_cell.angle_gamma   90.00
#
_symmetry.space_group_name_H-M   'P 1'
#
loop_
_entity.id
_entity.type
_entity.pdbx_description
1 polymer ?
#
loop_
_entity_poly.entity_id
_entity_poly.type
_entity_poly.pdbx_seq_one_letter_code
_entity_poly.pdbx_strand_id
1 'polypeptide(L)'
;THRTPDEAPPQRNKTAVNIGPEQRVKEFGQDKFYAEGGLLWCKTCNEPVDHVRRQTITDHLGTKKHTKRASKQQHEAMNDPTSSKRESTITGCTERSTAAIAAKDTLVMELVEAFMAANIPLEKVDNPTMRSFMQKNLKGGGGIPQANTFRELYLKRQSCRQLQSSQDGTLGSRLCCITLSIKTIISHSLLLKSNTVELQSS
;
A
#
# COMPACT_ATOMS: atom_id res chain seq x y z
N THR A 1 31.77 43.64 56.07
CA THR A 1 31.71 42.16 56.10
C THR A 1 31.45 41.67 54.70
N HIS A 2 32.40 40.88 54.18
CA HIS A 2 32.46 40.41 52.81
C HIS A 2 31.25 39.52 52.45
N ARG A 3 30.70 39.68 51.24
CA ARG A 3 29.87 38.66 50.58
C ARG A 3 30.52 38.33 49.24
N THR A 4 30.81 37.05 49.10
CA THR A 4 31.53 36.39 48.01
C THR A 4 30.85 36.55 46.65
N PRO A 5 31.60 36.87 45.58
CA PRO A 5 31.23 36.50 44.23
C PRO A 5 31.58 35.03 43.97
N ASP A 6 31.01 34.46 42.91
CA ASP A 6 31.23 33.10 42.39
C ASP A 6 30.52 31.95 43.10
N GLU A 7 29.24 31.78 42.76
CA GLU A 7 28.75 30.43 42.49
C GLU A 7 28.31 30.38 41.02
N ALA A 8 29.22 29.89 40.17
CA ALA A 8 28.95 29.67 38.77
C ALA A 8 27.75 28.71 38.62
N PRO A 9 26.80 28.98 37.70
CA PRO A 9 25.65 28.09 37.48
C PRO A 9 26.15 26.66 37.22
N PRO A 10 25.53 25.63 37.82
CA PRO A 10 25.98 24.26 37.64
C PRO A 10 26.03 23.96 36.15
N GLN A 11 27.24 23.73 35.64
CA GLN A 11 27.46 23.36 34.25
C GLN A 11 26.76 22.02 34.04
N ARG A 12 25.57 22.07 33.41
CA ARG A 12 24.87 20.87 32.99
C ARG A 12 25.73 20.22 31.92
N ASN A 13 26.44 19.17 32.31
CA ASN A 13 27.12 18.27 31.40
C ASN A 13 26.04 17.65 30.50
N LYS A 14 25.78 18.29 29.36
CA LYS A 14 24.88 17.75 28.33
C LYS A 14 25.66 16.69 27.57
N THR A 15 25.99 15.58 28.23
CA THR A 15 26.30 14.36 27.51
C THR A 15 25.05 14.04 26.71
N ALA A 16 25.14 14.12 25.38
CA ALA A 16 24.07 13.68 24.51
C ALA A 16 23.86 12.20 24.82
N VAL A 17 22.84 11.89 25.60
CA VAL A 17 22.43 10.52 25.83
C VAL A 17 22.13 9.96 24.45
N ASN A 18 22.87 8.94 24.04
CA ASN A 18 22.62 8.24 22.78
C ASN A 18 21.34 7.44 22.97
N ILE A 19 20.21 8.13 22.84
CA ILE A 19 18.88 7.57 23.01
C ILE A 19 18.55 6.84 21.71
N GLY A 20 18.58 5.51 21.74
CA GLY A 20 18.28 4.71 20.55
C GLY A 20 16.80 4.77 20.12
N PRO A 21 16.48 4.31 18.90
CA PRO A 21 15.10 4.26 18.37
C PRO A 21 14.12 3.54 19.30
N GLU A 22 14.55 2.44 19.91
CA GLU A 22 13.72 1.66 20.84
C GLU A 22 13.33 2.45 22.10
N GLN A 23 14.24 3.28 22.62
CA GLN A 23 13.96 4.15 23.76
C GLN A 23 12.96 5.25 23.37
N ARG A 24 13.01 5.76 22.13
CA ARG A 24 12.01 6.71 21.61
C ARG A 24 10.63 6.10 21.45
N VAL A 25 10.54 4.83 21.04
CA VAL A 25 9.25 4.11 20.99
C VAL A 25 8.63 4.00 22.38
N LYS A 26 9.44 3.78 23.42
CA LYS A 26 8.97 3.78 24.82
C LYS A 26 8.54 5.18 25.29
N GLU A 27 9.24 6.23 24.86
CA GLU A 27 8.98 7.62 25.25
C GLU A 27 7.72 8.21 24.59
N PHE A 28 7.52 7.98 23.28
CA PHE A 28 6.42 8.55 22.50
C PHE A 28 5.22 7.61 22.32
N GLY A 29 5.41 6.33 22.65
CA GLY A 29 4.39 5.30 22.60
C GLY A 29 4.48 4.41 21.35
N GLN A 30 4.29 3.11 21.58
CA GLN A 30 4.22 2.08 20.55
C GLN A 30 3.04 2.27 19.59
N ASP A 31 2.02 3.03 19.97
CA ASP A 31 0.89 3.35 19.08
C ASP A 31 1.29 4.25 17.90
N LYS A 32 2.29 5.11 18.09
CA LYS A 32 2.68 6.12 17.08
C LYS A 32 3.92 5.72 16.28
N PHE A 33 4.84 4.98 16.90
CA PHE A 33 6.13 4.63 16.31
C PHE A 33 6.50 3.16 16.51
N TYR A 34 7.40 2.67 15.66
CA TYR A 34 8.09 1.39 15.83
C TYR A 34 9.56 1.54 15.43
N ALA A 35 10.42 0.64 15.90
CA ALA A 35 11.85 0.63 15.56
C ALA A 35 12.14 -0.57 14.66
N GLU A 36 12.84 -0.34 13.56
CA GLU A 36 13.27 -1.39 12.64
C GLU A 36 14.60 -0.99 12.00
N GLY A 37 15.59 -1.90 12.03
CA GLY A 37 16.89 -1.68 11.40
C GLY A 37 17.69 -0.50 11.97
N GLY A 38 17.48 -0.14 13.24
CA GLY A 38 18.14 1.04 13.86
C GLY A 38 17.52 2.39 13.46
N LEU A 39 16.39 2.39 12.77
CA LEU A 39 15.62 3.59 12.44
C LEU A 39 14.31 3.64 13.24
N LEU A 40 13.84 4.85 13.53
CA LEU A 40 12.52 5.10 14.12
C LEU A 40 11.51 5.36 13.01
N TRP A 41 10.47 4.56 12.93
CA TRP A 41 9.44 4.63 11.89
C TRP A 41 8.14 5.17 12.46
N CYS A 42 7.53 6.14 11.76
CA CYS A 42 6.20 6.62 12.10
C CYS A 42 5.13 5.73 11.46
N LYS A 43 4.19 5.20 12.26
CA LYS A 43 3.09 4.36 11.74
C LYS A 43 2.12 5.11 10.83
N THR A 44 1.83 6.37 11.15
CA THR A 44 0.91 7.21 10.35
C THR A 44 1.53 7.66 9.04
N CYS A 45 2.83 7.97 9.03
CA CYS A 45 3.51 8.50 7.85
C CYS A 45 4.17 7.41 7.00
N ASN A 46 4.47 6.24 7.58
CA ASN A 46 5.28 5.18 6.99
C ASN A 46 6.62 5.68 6.41
N GLU A 47 7.22 6.64 7.12
CA GLU A 47 8.46 7.30 6.74
C GLU A 47 9.43 7.26 7.94
N PRO A 48 10.74 7.14 7.72
CA PRO A 48 11.73 7.15 8.79
C PRO A 48 11.85 8.56 9.40
N VAL A 49 11.99 8.61 10.73
CA VAL A 49 12.16 9.83 11.53
C VAL A 49 13.49 9.74 12.27
N ASP A 50 14.22 10.86 12.31
CA ASP A 50 15.45 10.93 13.09
C ASP A 50 15.15 10.83 14.60
N HIS A 51 15.73 9.83 15.24
CA HIS A 51 15.53 9.52 16.64
C HIS A 51 16.47 10.33 17.56
N VAL A 52 17.53 10.94 17.02
CA VAL A 52 18.58 11.60 17.79
C VAL A 52 18.02 12.79 18.55
N ARG A 53 17.23 13.64 17.89
CA ARG A 53 16.68 14.86 18.48
C ARG A 53 15.20 14.70 18.82
N ARG A 54 14.86 14.90 20.11
CA ARG A 54 13.47 14.88 20.59
C ARG A 54 12.59 15.86 19.81
N GLN A 55 13.14 17.03 19.48
CA GLN A 55 12.43 18.08 18.74
C GLN A 55 12.03 17.62 17.33
N THR A 56 12.88 16.87 16.63
CA THR A 56 12.56 16.35 15.28
C THR A 56 11.32 15.45 15.31
N ILE A 57 11.16 14.66 16.37
CA ILE A 57 10.00 13.79 16.56
C ILE A 57 8.74 14.64 16.84
N THR A 58 8.85 15.63 17.72
CA THR A 58 7.75 16.55 18.04
C THR A 58 7.30 17.35 16.80
N ASP A 59 8.25 17.89 16.03
CA ASP A 59 7.98 18.66 14.83
C ASP A 59 7.34 17.77 13.75
N HIS A 60 7.81 16.52 13.60
CA HIS A 60 7.20 15.53 12.71
C HIS A 60 5.70 15.36 13.00
N LEU A 61 5.35 15.14 14.28
CA LEU A 61 3.95 14.98 14.73
C LEU A 61 3.12 16.26 14.48
N GLY A 62 3.74 17.44 14.55
CA GLY A 62 3.09 18.72 14.28
C GLY A 62 2.92 19.06 12.80
N THR A 63 3.57 18.34 11.87
CA THR A 63 3.49 18.66 10.44
C THR A 63 2.08 18.51 9.89
N LYS A 64 1.69 19.42 8.96
CA LYS A 64 0.40 19.34 8.23
C LYS A 64 0.20 18.00 7.51
N LYS A 65 1.30 17.35 7.10
CA LYS A 65 1.28 16.01 6.47
C LYS A 65 0.86 14.94 7.48
N HIS A 66 1.48 14.93 8.66
CA HIS A 66 1.15 13.99 9.72
C HIS A 66 -0.29 14.21 10.23
N THR A 67 -0.66 15.44 10.58
CA THR A 67 -1.99 15.74 11.13
C THR A 67 -3.13 15.41 10.16
N LYS A 68 -2.97 15.67 8.86
CA LYS A 68 -3.96 15.28 7.83
C LYS A 68 -4.06 13.77 7.64
N ARG A 69 -2.97 13.01 7.82
CA ARG A 69 -2.98 11.54 7.75
C ARG A 69 -3.57 10.94 9.03
N ALA A 70 -3.23 11.48 10.20
CA ALA A 70 -3.72 11.05 11.50
C ALA A 70 -5.25 11.26 11.63
N SER A 71 -5.79 12.40 11.18
CA SER A 71 -7.23 12.66 11.24
C SER A 71 -8.05 11.75 10.33
N LYS A 72 -7.50 11.35 9.17
CA LYS A 72 -8.13 10.35 8.29
C LYS A 72 -8.17 8.97 8.94
N GLN A 73 -7.08 8.55 9.57
CA GLN A 73 -7.03 7.26 10.29
C GLN A 73 -8.02 7.21 11.47
N GLN A 74 -8.23 8.32 12.17
CA GLN A 74 -9.22 8.41 13.24
C GLN A 74 -10.67 8.34 12.72
N HIS A 75 -10.96 8.94 11.56
CA HIS A 75 -12.28 8.82 10.91
C HIS A 75 -12.55 7.40 10.39
N GLU A 76 -11.51 6.70 9.92
CA GLU A 76 -11.60 5.30 9.45
C GLU A 76 -11.80 4.32 10.63
N ALA A 77 -11.16 4.57 11.78
CA ALA A 77 -11.29 3.74 12.99
C ALA A 77 -12.69 3.78 13.65
N MET A 78 -13.50 4.81 13.38
CA MET A 78 -14.89 4.87 13.82
C MET A 78 -15.83 4.07 12.91
N ASN A 79 -15.39 3.65 11.71
CA ASN A 79 -16.27 3.01 10.73
C ASN A 79 -16.11 1.48 10.57
N ASP A 80 -15.00 0.85 10.96
CA ASP A 80 -14.88 -0.63 11.04
C ASP A 80 -13.48 -1.05 11.56
N PRO A 81 -13.33 -1.94 12.57
CA PRO A 81 -12.04 -2.24 13.18
C PRO A 81 -11.27 -3.38 12.48
N THR A 82 -11.17 -3.39 11.14
CA THR A 82 -10.39 -4.44 10.45
C THR A 82 -9.72 -3.94 9.16
N SER A 83 -8.68 -3.10 9.27
CA SER A 83 -7.64 -3.04 8.22
C SER A 83 -6.35 -2.34 8.67
N SER A 84 -5.45 -3.07 9.31
CA SER A 84 -4.03 -2.69 9.38
C SER A 84 -3.20 -3.72 8.64
N LYS A 85 -3.05 -3.53 7.32
CA LYS A 85 -1.86 -3.90 6.52
C LYS A 85 -2.02 -3.32 5.11
N ARG A 86 -1.51 -2.11 4.86
CA ARG A 86 -1.27 -1.63 3.50
C ARG A 86 0.13 -2.05 3.09
N GLU A 87 0.24 -3.24 2.50
CA GLU A 87 1.06 -3.36 1.30
C GLU A 87 0.24 -2.82 0.15
N SER A 88 0.89 -2.09 -0.75
CA SER A 88 0.34 -1.40 -1.89
C SER A 88 -0.55 -2.33 -2.73
N THR A 89 -1.87 -2.30 -2.54
CA THR A 89 -2.81 -2.97 -3.44
C THR A 89 -4.10 -2.17 -3.49
N ILE A 90 -4.48 -1.86 -4.73
CA ILE A 90 -5.76 -1.26 -5.14
C ILE A 90 -6.88 -2.19 -4.64
N THR A 91 -7.50 -1.87 -3.51
CA THR A 91 -8.71 -2.57 -3.07
C THR A 91 -9.67 -1.56 -2.46
N GLY A 92 -10.44 -0.92 -3.34
CA GLY A 92 -11.56 -0.07 -2.96
C GLY A 92 -12.84 -0.90 -2.79
N CYS A 93 -13.43 -0.81 -1.60
CA CYS A 93 -14.77 -1.22 -1.21
C CYS A 93 -15.03 -2.73 -1.22
N THR A 94 -15.43 -3.26 -0.08
CA THR A 94 -15.91 -4.63 0.10
C THR A 94 -17.43 -4.70 -0.14
N GLU A 95 -17.83 -5.80 -0.77
CA GLU A 95 -19.19 -6.38 -0.90
C GLU A 95 -20.15 -5.82 -1.96
N ARG A 96 -20.25 -4.51 -2.22
CA ARG A 96 -20.98 -4.02 -3.43
C ARG A 96 -20.11 -4.07 -4.72
N SER A 97 -18.86 -4.50 -4.56
CA SER A 97 -17.72 -4.02 -5.34
C SER A 97 -17.07 -5.05 -6.26
N THR A 98 -17.18 -6.36 -6.01
CA THR A 98 -16.48 -7.38 -6.83
C THR A 98 -17.00 -7.43 -8.26
N ALA A 99 -18.32 -7.39 -8.45
CA ALA A 99 -18.94 -7.41 -9.78
C ALA A 99 -18.68 -6.11 -10.56
N ALA A 100 -18.69 -4.96 -9.87
CA ALA A 100 -18.41 -3.67 -10.50
C ALA A 100 -16.92 -3.52 -10.86
N ILE A 101 -16.02 -4.06 -10.05
CA ILE A 101 -14.57 -4.15 -10.36
C ILE A 101 -14.37 -5.11 -11.53
N ALA A 102 -14.95 -6.31 -11.49
CA ALA A 102 -14.84 -7.29 -12.57
C ALA A 102 -15.40 -6.76 -13.90
N ALA A 103 -16.51 -6.03 -13.87
CA ALA A 103 -17.07 -5.39 -15.06
C ALA A 103 -16.17 -4.30 -15.63
N LYS A 104 -15.51 -3.51 -14.77
CA LYS A 104 -14.51 -2.51 -15.21
C LYS A 104 -13.28 -3.19 -15.80
N ASP A 105 -12.75 -4.21 -15.15
CA ASP A 105 -11.59 -4.96 -15.64
C ASP A 105 -11.89 -5.61 -16.99
N THR A 106 -13.09 -6.18 -17.14
CA THR A 106 -13.57 -6.73 -18.42
C THR A 106 -13.61 -5.65 -19.50
N LEU A 107 -14.23 -4.50 -19.23
CA LEU A 107 -14.31 -3.38 -20.17
C LEU A 107 -12.91 -2.92 -20.60
N VAL A 108 -12.01 -2.69 -19.65
CA VAL A 108 -10.65 -2.20 -19.95
C VAL A 108 -9.91 -3.21 -20.84
N MET A 109 -10.08 -4.49 -20.54
CA MET A 109 -9.48 -5.56 -21.32
C MET A 109 -10.06 -5.68 -22.73
N GLU A 110 -11.37 -5.60 -22.90
CA GLU A 110 -12.01 -5.59 -24.22
C GLU A 110 -11.59 -4.37 -25.04
N LEU A 111 -11.45 -3.21 -24.38
CA LEU A 111 -11.04 -1.97 -25.03
C LEU A 111 -9.58 -2.03 -25.53
N VAL A 112 -8.67 -2.60 -24.74
CA VAL A 112 -7.28 -2.85 -25.16
C VAL A 112 -7.24 -3.74 -26.40
N GLU A 113 -8.02 -4.84 -26.40
CA GLU A 113 -8.08 -5.78 -27.52
C GLU A 113 -8.67 -5.15 -28.78
N ALA A 114 -9.73 -4.35 -28.64
CA ALA A 114 -10.33 -3.62 -29.76
C ALA A 114 -9.34 -2.61 -30.37
N PHE A 115 -8.61 -1.85 -29.55
CA PHE A 115 -7.61 -0.90 -30.02
C PHE A 115 -6.50 -1.61 -30.80
N MET A 116 -6.02 -2.74 -30.30
CA MET A 116 -5.02 -3.55 -31.00
C MET A 116 -5.53 -4.09 -32.33
N ALA A 117 -6.72 -4.71 -32.32
CA ALA A 117 -7.32 -5.31 -33.51
C ALA A 117 -7.56 -4.27 -34.62
N ALA A 118 -7.90 -3.04 -34.23
CA ALA A 118 -8.08 -1.92 -35.15
C ALA A 118 -6.79 -1.13 -35.44
N ASN A 119 -5.64 -1.55 -34.90
CA ASN A 119 -4.35 -0.84 -35.00
C ASN A 119 -4.45 0.65 -34.57
N ILE A 120 -5.22 0.91 -33.51
CA ILE A 120 -5.40 2.24 -32.92
C ILE A 120 -4.35 2.44 -31.82
N PRO A 121 -3.53 3.51 -31.88
CA PRO A 121 -2.53 3.79 -30.85
C PRO A 121 -3.18 3.97 -29.46
N LEU A 122 -2.64 3.30 -28.44
CA LEU A 122 -3.19 3.31 -27.07
C LEU A 122 -3.16 4.70 -26.43
N GLU A 123 -2.24 5.57 -26.86
CA GLU A 123 -2.14 6.99 -26.49
C GLU A 123 -3.43 7.75 -26.75
N LYS A 124 -4.20 7.30 -27.76
CA LYS A 124 -5.46 7.96 -28.10
C LYS A 124 -6.46 7.86 -26.97
N VAL A 125 -6.39 6.84 -26.10
CA VAL A 125 -7.31 6.69 -24.95
C VAL A 125 -7.36 7.94 -24.06
N ASP A 126 -6.29 8.73 -24.03
CA ASP A 126 -6.19 9.96 -23.24
C ASP A 126 -6.70 11.21 -23.95
N ASN A 127 -7.14 11.10 -25.21
CA ASN A 127 -7.78 12.21 -25.92
C ASN A 127 -9.04 12.67 -25.16
N PRO A 128 -9.18 13.97 -24.84
CA PRO A 128 -10.25 14.46 -23.97
C PRO A 128 -11.64 14.22 -24.56
N THR A 129 -11.81 14.38 -25.87
CA THR A 129 -13.08 14.11 -26.57
C THR A 129 -13.44 12.64 -26.47
N MET A 130 -12.47 11.75 -26.69
CA MET A 130 -12.71 10.31 -26.60
C MET A 130 -12.98 9.87 -25.16
N ARG A 131 -12.29 10.44 -24.16
CA ARG A 131 -12.59 10.18 -22.74
C ARG A 131 -13.99 10.62 -22.37
N SER A 132 -14.42 11.82 -22.78
CA SER A 132 -15.77 12.30 -22.54
C SER A 132 -16.82 11.38 -23.18
N PHE A 133 -16.57 10.94 -24.43
CA PHE A 133 -17.43 9.96 -25.10
C PHE A 133 -17.52 8.64 -24.33
N MET A 134 -16.40 8.06 -23.93
CA MET A 134 -16.39 6.79 -23.20
C MET A 134 -17.07 6.91 -21.83
N GLN A 135 -16.84 8.01 -21.11
CA GLN A 135 -17.50 8.28 -19.83
C GLN A 135 -19.02 8.38 -19.94
N LYS A 136 -19.51 9.00 -21.01
CA LYS A 136 -20.94 9.19 -21.25
C LYS A 136 -21.63 7.91 -21.73
N ASN A 137 -20.96 7.11 -22.56
CA ASN A 137 -21.61 6.03 -23.29
C ASN A 137 -21.28 4.63 -22.76
N LEU A 138 -20.18 4.43 -22.02
CA LEU A 138 -19.80 3.12 -21.50
C LEU A 138 -20.15 2.98 -20.02
N LYS A 139 -20.76 1.86 -19.65
CA LYS A 139 -20.99 1.49 -18.25
C LYS A 139 -19.64 1.29 -17.56
N GLY A 140 -19.26 2.22 -16.69
CA GLY A 140 -17.93 2.21 -16.05
C GLY A 140 -16.85 2.99 -16.83
N GLY A 141 -17.22 3.76 -17.85
CA GLY A 141 -16.28 4.55 -18.66
C GLY A 141 -15.48 5.60 -17.87
N GLY A 142 -15.99 6.07 -16.73
CA GLY A 142 -15.26 6.92 -15.78
C GLY A 142 -14.06 6.23 -15.11
N GLY A 143 -14.04 4.89 -15.09
CA GLY A 143 -12.97 4.09 -14.51
C GLY A 143 -11.90 3.65 -15.49
N ILE A 144 -11.94 4.09 -16.75
CA ILE A 144 -10.95 3.71 -17.76
C ILE A 144 -9.60 4.35 -17.39
N PRO A 145 -8.52 3.57 -17.23
CA PRO A 145 -7.22 4.12 -16.85
C PRO A 145 -6.56 4.92 -17.99
N GLN A 146 -5.40 5.53 -17.70
CA GLN A 146 -4.64 6.33 -18.68
C GLN A 146 -3.82 5.44 -19.62
N ALA A 147 -3.27 6.02 -20.69
CA ALA A 147 -2.49 5.30 -21.70
C ALA A 147 -1.33 4.49 -21.11
N ASN A 148 -0.64 5.01 -20.10
CA ASN A 148 0.48 4.30 -19.45
C ASN A 148 0.03 2.97 -18.84
N THR A 149 -1.05 2.99 -18.07
CA THR A 149 -1.64 1.78 -17.49
C THR A 149 -2.20 0.86 -18.58
N PHE A 150 -2.77 1.41 -19.66
CA PHE A 150 -3.19 0.64 -20.84
C PHE A 150 -2.03 -0.18 -21.44
N ARG A 151 -0.84 0.42 -21.54
CA ARG A 151 0.36 -0.29 -22.02
C ARG A 151 0.82 -1.38 -21.06
N GLU A 152 0.83 -1.12 -19.76
CA GLU A 152 1.21 -2.12 -18.77
C GLU A 152 0.28 -3.34 -18.80
N LEU A 153 -1.04 -3.10 -18.86
CA LEU A 153 -2.04 -4.15 -18.98
C LEU A 153 -1.90 -4.95 -20.29
N TYR A 154 -1.61 -4.26 -21.39
CA TYR A 154 -1.30 -4.88 -22.67
C TYR A 154 -0.08 -5.81 -22.58
N LEU A 155 1.04 -5.32 -22.06
CA LEU A 155 2.28 -6.11 -21.92
C LEU A 155 2.03 -7.36 -21.06
N LYS A 156 1.34 -7.19 -19.94
CA LYS A 156 0.95 -8.29 -19.05
C LYS A 156 0.06 -9.32 -19.75
N ARG A 157 -0.86 -8.88 -20.60
CA ARG A 157 -1.73 -9.76 -21.39
C ARG A 157 -0.96 -10.52 -22.45
N GLN A 158 -0.03 -9.87 -23.16
CA GLN A 158 0.79 -10.53 -24.16
C GLN A 158 1.66 -11.62 -23.56
N SER A 159 2.30 -11.35 -22.40
CA SER A 159 3.08 -12.37 -21.69
C SER A 159 2.22 -13.57 -21.31
N CYS A 160 0.98 -13.36 -20.87
CA CYS A 160 0.08 -14.47 -20.55
C CYS A 160 -0.35 -15.27 -21.80
N ARG A 161 -0.65 -14.60 -22.92
CA ARG A 161 -1.05 -15.28 -24.17
C ARG A 161 0.09 -16.13 -24.73
N GLN A 162 1.33 -15.62 -24.67
CA GLN A 162 2.52 -16.35 -25.10
C GLN A 162 2.78 -17.61 -24.25
N LEU A 163 2.53 -17.54 -22.93
CA LEU A 163 2.65 -18.70 -22.04
C LEU A 163 1.56 -19.75 -22.28
N GLN A 164 0.36 -19.33 -22.69
CA GLN A 164 -0.76 -20.22 -23.03
C GLN A 164 -0.51 -20.97 -24.35
N SER A 165 0.00 -20.31 -25.38
CA SER A 165 0.34 -20.94 -26.66
C SER A 165 1.47 -21.98 -26.54
N SER A 166 2.28 -21.93 -25.48
CA SER A 166 3.31 -22.93 -25.20
C SER A 166 2.79 -24.16 -24.44
N GLN A 167 1.52 -24.18 -24.01
CA GLN A 167 0.91 -25.27 -23.23
C GLN A 167 -0.18 -26.06 -23.98
N ASP A 168 -0.42 -25.78 -25.27
CA ASP A 168 -1.42 -26.47 -26.10
C ASP A 168 -0.98 -27.88 -26.56
N GLY A 169 -0.55 -28.70 -25.59
CA GLY A 169 -0.32 -30.13 -25.75
C GLY A 169 -1.18 -31.02 -24.84
N THR A 170 -1.85 -30.47 -23.82
CA THR A 170 -2.65 -31.28 -22.90
C THR A 170 -3.87 -30.52 -22.38
N LEU A 171 -5.05 -31.11 -22.63
CA LEU A 171 -6.38 -30.77 -22.14
C LEU A 171 -6.39 -30.05 -20.78
N GLY A 172 -6.48 -28.72 -20.82
CA GLY A 172 -6.56 -27.89 -19.61
C GLY A 172 -7.18 -26.51 -19.88
N SER A 173 -7.94 -26.38 -20.96
CA SER A 173 -8.41 -25.10 -21.48
C SER A 173 -9.69 -24.66 -20.77
N ARG A 174 -9.53 -24.10 -19.56
CA ARG A 174 -10.38 -23.04 -18.95
C ARG A 174 -10.03 -22.69 -17.50
N LEU A 175 -9.06 -23.36 -16.87
CA LEU A 175 -8.82 -23.18 -15.43
C LEU A 175 -7.55 -22.39 -15.05
N CYS A 176 -6.67 -22.02 -15.99
CA CYS A 176 -5.34 -21.51 -15.62
C CYS A 176 -5.35 -20.13 -14.92
N CYS A 177 -6.26 -19.22 -15.31
CA CYS A 177 -6.34 -17.89 -14.68
C CYS A 177 -6.90 -17.93 -13.25
N ILE A 178 -7.74 -18.92 -12.94
CA ILE A 178 -8.36 -19.10 -11.61
C ILE A 178 -7.43 -19.95 -10.72
N THR A 179 -6.73 -20.94 -11.28
CA THR A 179 -5.86 -21.85 -10.49
C THR A 179 -4.62 -21.18 -9.90
N LEU A 180 -4.09 -20.12 -10.52
CA LEU A 180 -2.94 -19.40 -9.96
C LEU A 180 -3.30 -18.62 -8.69
N SER A 181 -4.54 -18.12 -8.57
CA SER A 181 -5.04 -17.53 -7.34
C SER A 181 -5.36 -18.59 -6.27
N ILE A 182 -5.98 -19.72 -6.66
CA ILE A 182 -6.37 -20.77 -5.69
C ILE A 182 -5.15 -21.51 -5.13
N LYS A 183 -4.12 -21.80 -5.94
CA LYS A 183 -2.90 -22.51 -5.47
C LYS A 183 -2.10 -21.65 -4.47
N THR A 184 -2.16 -20.33 -4.60
CA THR A 184 -1.58 -19.37 -3.66
C THR A 184 -2.38 -19.31 -2.35
N ILE A 185 -3.71 -19.32 -2.43
CA ILE A 185 -4.61 -19.33 -1.25
C ILE A 185 -4.49 -20.64 -0.45
N ILE A 186 -4.45 -21.80 -1.12
CA ILE A 186 -4.32 -23.10 -0.45
C ILE A 186 -2.95 -23.27 0.21
N SER A 187 -1.88 -22.76 -0.42
CA SER A 187 -0.54 -22.79 0.18
C SER A 187 -0.47 -21.95 1.47
N HIS A 188 -1.16 -20.80 1.51
CA HIS A 188 -1.26 -19.97 2.71
C HIS A 188 -2.11 -20.64 3.81
N SER A 189 -3.21 -21.31 3.45
CA SER A 189 -4.03 -22.05 4.42
C SER A 189 -3.37 -23.30 5.00
N LEU A 190 -2.46 -23.97 4.28
CA LEU A 190 -1.73 -25.12 4.80
C LEU A 190 -0.56 -24.71 5.71
N LEU A 191 0.15 -23.62 5.39
CA LEU A 191 1.18 -23.03 6.27
C LEU A 191 0.61 -22.52 7.61
N LEU A 192 -0.62 -22.00 7.61
CA LEU A 192 -1.32 -21.59 8.85
C LEU A 192 -1.75 -22.78 9.72
N LYS A 193 -2.01 -23.95 9.13
CA LYS A 193 -2.38 -25.18 9.86
C LYS A 193 -1.17 -25.92 10.44
N SER A 194 0.02 -25.77 9.85
CA SER A 194 1.26 -26.35 10.40
C SER A 194 1.76 -25.63 11.65
N ASN A 195 1.51 -24.31 11.76
CA ASN A 195 1.95 -23.50 12.92
C ASN A 195 1.02 -23.55 14.14
N THR A 196 -0.17 -24.15 14.01
CA THR A 196 -1.13 -24.26 15.13
C THR A 196 -0.98 -25.55 15.93
N VAL A 197 -0.22 -26.53 15.44
CA VAL A 197 -0.06 -27.83 16.13
C VAL A 197 1.12 -27.83 17.11
N GLU A 198 2.11 -26.93 16.98
CA GLU A 198 3.26 -26.88 17.92
C GLU A 198 2.98 -26.12 19.24
N LEU A 199 1.83 -25.46 19.41
CA LEU A 199 1.53 -24.67 20.63
C LEU A 199 0.56 -25.35 21.61
N GLN A 200 0.25 -26.64 21.46
CA GLN A 200 -0.53 -27.42 22.44
C GLN A 200 0.23 -28.59 23.07
N SER A 201 1.54 -28.69 22.87
CA SER A 201 2.38 -29.69 23.53
C SER A 201 3.69 -29.08 24.03
N SER A 202 3.63 -28.27 25.09
CA SER A 202 4.72 -27.99 26.04
C SER A 202 4.15 -27.36 27.32
#